data_AF-A0A3D3Q8J7-F1
#
_entry.id   AF-A0A3D3Q8J7-F1
#
_cell.length_a   1.000
_cell.length_b   1.000
_cell.length_c   1.000
_cell.angle_alpha   90.00
_cell.angle_beta   90.00
_cell.angle_gamma   90.00
#
_symmetry.space_group_name_H-M   'P 1'
#
loop_
_entity.id
_entity.type
_entity.pdbx_description
1 polymer ?
#
loop_
_entity_poly.entity_id
_entity_poly.type
_entity_poly.pdbx_seq_one_letter_code
_entity_poly.pdbx_strand_id
1 'polypeptide(L)'
;RWSPDGTRLAFGSDRGSKAVQLFVLPTDGGEAVRLTDRDEDVTQAAWSPDGSRLVFASRVRDGAYDEQDDAKRKPRRFTRLRYKYDNIGWTGDRPQHLFTVAADGSEEPKQLTHGDFEDGFPCWSPDGRRIAFT
;
A
#
# COMPACT_ATOMS: atom_id res chain seq x y z
N ARG A 1 -3.99 -13.80 -1.29
CA ARG A 1 -5.04 -13.56 -2.31
C ARG A 1 -4.61 -14.26 -3.60
N TRP A 2 -5.40 -15.20 -4.11
CA TRP A 2 -5.13 -15.88 -5.38
C TRP A 2 -5.30 -14.91 -6.55
N SER A 3 -4.46 -15.06 -7.59
CA SER A 3 -4.67 -14.41 -8.88
C SER A 3 -5.94 -14.95 -9.55
N PRO A 4 -6.54 -14.22 -10.50
CA PRO A 4 -7.79 -14.64 -11.14
C PRO A 4 -7.70 -15.99 -11.86
N ASP A 5 -6.54 -16.30 -12.43
CA ASP A 5 -6.22 -17.56 -13.10
C ASP A 5 -5.76 -18.67 -12.14
N GLY A 6 -5.60 -18.36 -10.85
CA GLY A 6 -5.17 -19.31 -9.82
C GLY A 6 -3.69 -19.70 -9.86
N THR A 7 -2.88 -19.11 -10.74
CA THR A 7 -1.46 -19.47 -10.93
C THR A 7 -0.50 -18.80 -9.95
N ARG A 8 -0.97 -17.77 -9.23
CA ARG A 8 -0.16 -16.95 -8.32
C ARG A 8 -0.89 -16.65 -7.02
N LEU A 9 -0.13 -16.50 -5.94
CA LEU A 9 -0.61 -16.07 -4.63
C LEU A 9 0.08 -14.75 -4.22
N ALA A 10 -0.71 -13.69 -4.05
CA ALA A 10 -0.26 -12.44 -3.45
C ALA A 10 -0.42 -12.49 -1.93
N PHE A 11 0.59 -12.06 -1.17
CA PHE A 11 0.57 -12.03 0.29
C PHE A 11 1.43 -10.90 0.87
N GLY A 12 1.09 -10.47 2.08
CA GLY A 12 1.90 -9.53 2.85
C GLY A 12 2.95 -10.27 3.66
N SER A 13 4.19 -9.77 3.70
CA SER A 13 5.25 -10.26 4.59
C SER A 13 6.19 -9.13 4.99
N ASP A 14 6.66 -9.15 6.22
CA ASP A 14 7.69 -8.27 6.78
C ASP A 14 9.11 -8.84 6.63
N ARG A 15 9.28 -9.97 5.92
CA ARG A 15 10.59 -10.59 5.74
C ARG A 15 11.55 -9.63 5.04
N GLY A 16 12.60 -9.23 5.75
CA GLY A 16 13.63 -8.32 5.24
C GLY A 16 13.22 -6.84 5.23
N SER A 17 12.15 -6.47 5.94
CA SER A 17 11.72 -5.08 6.14
C SER A 17 11.17 -4.87 7.55
N LYS A 18 11.03 -3.61 7.98
CA LYS A 18 10.32 -3.26 9.21
C LYS A 18 8.80 -3.16 9.02
N ALA A 19 8.37 -3.02 7.77
CA ALA A 19 6.98 -2.88 7.38
C ALA A 19 6.55 -4.07 6.52
N VAL A 20 5.27 -4.43 6.56
CA VAL A 20 4.68 -5.46 5.71
C VAL A 20 4.73 -5.02 4.25
N GLN A 21 5.26 -5.88 3.39
CA GLN A 21 5.40 -5.64 1.96
C GLN A 21 4.62 -6.67 1.15
N LEU A 22 4.27 -6.31 -0.07
CA LEU A 22 3.55 -7.19 -0.98
C LEU A 22 4.53 -8.10 -1.71
N PHE A 23 4.24 -9.40 -1.67
CA PHE A 23 4.95 -10.43 -2.41
C PHE A 23 3.97 -11.21 -3.28
N VAL A 24 4.49 -11.80 -4.36
CA VAL A 24 3.76 -12.74 -5.22
C VAL A 24 4.57 -14.02 -5.38
N LEU A 25 3.89 -15.16 -5.20
CA LEU A 25 4.46 -16.50 -5.29
C LEU A 25 3.77 -17.30 -6.40
N PRO A 26 4.52 -17.92 -7.34
CA PRO A 26 3.99 -18.92 -8.27
C PRO A 26 3.47 -20.17 -7.55
N THR A 27 2.34 -20.71 -7.97
CA THR A 27 1.67 -21.81 -7.26
C THR A 27 2.20 -23.19 -7.63
N ASP A 28 2.87 -23.29 -8.79
CA ASP A 28 3.63 -24.45 -9.24
C ASP A 28 4.99 -24.59 -8.56
N GLY A 29 5.40 -23.60 -7.78
CA GLY A 29 6.64 -23.57 -7.01
C GLY A 29 7.65 -22.56 -7.56
N GLY A 30 8.60 -22.17 -6.71
CA GLY A 30 9.57 -21.12 -7.00
C GLY A 30 9.69 -20.13 -5.85
N GLU A 31 10.50 -19.09 -6.05
CA GLU A 31 10.68 -18.04 -5.06
C GLU A 31 9.61 -16.96 -5.16
N ALA A 32 9.21 -16.41 -4.01
CA ALA A 32 8.32 -15.27 -3.96
C ALA A 32 9.05 -14.00 -4.39
N VAL A 33 8.47 -13.27 -5.34
CA VAL A 33 8.96 -11.97 -5.80
C VAL A 33 8.41 -10.87 -4.89
N ARG A 34 9.29 -9.99 -4.40
CA ARG A 34 8.90 -8.79 -3.63
C ARG A 34 8.47 -7.71 -4.62
N LEU A 35 7.24 -7.21 -4.47
CA LEU A 35 6.68 -6.17 -5.35
C LEU A 35 6.77 -4.76 -4.76
N THR A 36 6.99 -4.63 -3.45
CA THR A 36 7.03 -3.31 -2.79
C THR A 36 8.19 -3.22 -1.81
N ASP A 37 8.75 -2.01 -1.72
CA ASP A 37 9.68 -1.60 -0.67
C ASP A 37 9.28 -0.21 -0.15
N ARG A 38 8.38 -0.19 0.83
CA ARG A 38 7.83 1.04 1.40
C ARG A 38 8.15 1.14 2.89
N ASP A 39 8.30 2.37 3.37
CA ASP A 39 8.51 2.67 4.79
C ASP A 39 7.28 2.36 5.67
N GLU A 40 6.11 2.20 5.04
CA GLU A 40 4.82 1.95 5.67
C GLU A 40 4.25 0.60 5.22
N ASP A 41 3.36 0.04 6.03
CA ASP A 41 2.72 -1.24 5.75
C ASP A 41 1.87 -1.18 4.47
N VAL A 42 2.09 -2.17 3.61
CA VAL A 42 1.23 -2.44 2.46
C VAL A 42 0.07 -3.33 2.89
N THR A 43 -1.14 -2.86 2.61
CA THR A 43 -2.38 -3.52 3.02
C THR A 43 -3.40 -3.56 1.88
N GLN A 44 -4.50 -4.29 2.09
CA GLN A 44 -5.70 -4.26 1.22
C GLN A 44 -5.45 -4.58 -0.27
N ALA A 45 -4.47 -5.42 -0.56
CA ALA A 45 -4.11 -5.76 -1.93
C ALA A 45 -5.25 -6.50 -2.68
N ALA A 46 -5.50 -6.11 -3.92
CA ALA A 46 -6.47 -6.73 -4.82
C ALA A 46 -5.92 -6.86 -6.25
N TRP A 47 -6.12 -8.04 -6.85
CA TRP A 47 -5.71 -8.32 -8.22
C TRP A 47 -6.60 -7.59 -9.22
N SER A 48 -5.99 -7.10 -10.29
CA SER A 48 -6.70 -6.74 -11.52
C SER A 48 -7.36 -7.98 -12.14
N PRO A 49 -8.46 -7.85 -12.89
CA PRO A 49 -9.18 -8.99 -13.46
C PRO A 49 -8.36 -9.83 -14.44
N ASP A 50 -7.39 -9.22 -15.13
CA ASP A 50 -6.47 -9.90 -16.03
C ASP A 50 -5.23 -10.49 -15.32
N GLY A 51 -5.11 -10.25 -14.00
CA GLY A 51 -3.98 -10.71 -13.19
C GLY A 51 -2.65 -10.01 -13.49
N SER A 52 -2.60 -8.98 -14.33
CA SER A 52 -1.35 -8.32 -14.70
C SER A 52 -0.83 -7.38 -13.62
N ARG A 53 -1.74 -6.82 -12.81
CA ARG A 53 -1.44 -5.80 -11.79
C ARG A 53 -2.14 -6.10 -10.46
N LEU A 54 -1.59 -5.51 -9.40
CA LEU A 54 -2.24 -5.38 -8.10
C LEU A 54 -2.50 -3.90 -7.81
N VAL A 55 -3.60 -3.61 -7.12
CA VAL A 55 -3.82 -2.36 -6.39
C VAL A 55 -3.65 -2.65 -4.90
N PHE A 56 -3.11 -1.72 -4.13
CA PHE A 56 -2.95 -1.83 -2.69
C PHE A 56 -3.02 -0.46 -2.00
N ALA A 57 -3.15 -0.47 -0.67
CA ALA A 57 -3.12 0.73 0.15
C ALA A 57 -1.83 0.80 0.96
N SER A 58 -1.25 1.99 1.08
CA SER A 58 -0.10 2.28 1.93
C SER A 58 -0.19 3.73 2.42
N ARG A 59 0.35 3.99 3.60
CA ARG A 59 0.48 5.38 4.10
C ARG A 59 1.62 6.09 3.41
N VAL A 60 1.48 7.40 3.22
CA VAL A 60 2.48 8.27 2.60
C VAL A 60 2.86 9.35 3.61
N ARG A 61 4.07 9.26 4.17
CA ARG A 61 4.56 10.22 5.16
C ARG A 61 4.82 11.58 4.54
N ASP A 62 4.39 12.61 5.24
CA ASP A 62 4.85 13.98 5.01
C ASP A 62 6.23 14.14 5.65
N GLY A 63 7.24 14.34 4.80
CA GLY A 63 8.63 14.46 5.22
C GLY A 63 8.89 15.64 6.16
N ALA A 64 7.97 16.60 6.28
CA ALA A 64 8.04 17.64 7.30
C ALA A 64 8.04 17.09 8.74
N TYR A 65 7.63 15.83 8.93
CA TYR A 65 7.52 15.15 10.23
C TYR A 65 8.44 13.93 10.38
N ASP A 66 9.45 13.79 9.52
CA ASP A 66 10.43 12.69 9.58
C ASP A 66 11.40 12.78 10.77
N GLU A 67 11.54 13.96 11.37
CA GLU A 67 12.36 14.15 12.58
C GLU A 67 11.90 13.18 13.67
N GLN A 68 12.84 12.40 14.22
CA GLN A 68 12.55 11.38 15.22
C GLN A 68 12.86 11.86 16.64
N ASP A 69 13.73 12.85 16.79
CA ASP A 69 14.07 13.47 18.07
C ASP A 69 12.93 14.38 18.54
N ASP A 70 12.25 13.97 19.61
CA ASP A 70 11.10 14.69 20.17
C ASP A 70 11.42 16.14 20.57
N ALA A 71 12.67 16.45 20.96
CA ALA A 71 13.06 17.81 21.31
C ALA A 71 13.20 18.74 20.09
N LYS A 72 13.38 18.17 18.88
CA LYS A 72 13.56 18.91 17.62
C LYS A 72 12.31 18.92 16.75
N ARG A 73 11.32 18.07 17.06
CA ARG A 73 10.06 17.98 16.31
C ARG A 73 9.30 19.30 16.33
N LYS A 74 8.97 19.79 15.14
CA LYS A 74 8.05 20.92 14.99
C LYS A 74 6.62 20.49 15.38
N PRO A 75 5.78 21.42 15.88
CA PRO A 75 4.37 21.12 16.13
C PRO A 75 3.66 20.61 14.88
N ARG A 76 2.85 19.56 15.04
CA ARG A 76 1.96 19.03 13.98
C ARG A 76 0.72 19.90 13.87
N ARG A 77 0.41 20.34 12.66
CA ARG A 77 -0.84 21.07 12.38
C ARG A 77 -1.78 20.17 11.58
N PHE A 78 -2.91 19.83 12.17
CA PHE A 78 -3.98 19.10 11.48
C PHE A 78 -5.23 19.98 11.37
N THR A 79 -5.81 20.04 10.19
CA THR A 79 -7.07 20.76 9.90
C THR A 79 -8.25 19.82 9.75
N ARG A 80 -8.04 18.51 9.94
CA ARG A 80 -9.05 17.44 9.84
C ARG A 80 -9.34 16.80 11.19
N LEU A 81 -10.57 16.30 11.36
CA LEU A 81 -11.04 15.71 12.62
C LEU A 81 -10.36 14.38 12.94
N ARG A 82 -10.21 13.50 11.94
CA ARG A 82 -9.48 12.24 12.08
C ARG A 82 -8.02 12.51 11.77
N TYR A 83 -7.14 12.45 12.75
CA TYR A 83 -5.69 12.66 12.57
C TYR A 83 -4.84 11.65 13.34
N LYS A 84 -5.50 10.73 14.07
CA LYS A 84 -4.89 9.69 14.86
C LYS A 84 -5.85 8.50 14.95
N TYR A 85 -5.33 7.29 14.85
CA TYR A 85 -6.06 6.06 15.16
C TYR A 85 -5.31 5.27 16.23
N ASP A 86 -6.06 4.51 17.03
CA ASP A 86 -5.48 3.56 17.96
C ASP A 86 -4.67 2.50 17.18
N ASN A 87 -3.55 2.07 17.76
CA ASN A 87 -2.58 1.13 17.19
C ASN A 87 -1.83 1.58 15.91
N ILE A 88 -2.29 2.63 15.22
CA ILE A 88 -1.61 3.20 14.04
C ILE A 88 -0.83 4.48 14.43
N GLY A 89 -1.32 5.23 15.41
CA GLY A 89 -0.75 6.50 15.83
C GLY A 89 -1.22 7.66 14.95
N TRP A 90 -0.36 8.66 14.78
CA TRP A 90 -0.66 9.84 13.96
C TRP A 90 -0.87 9.45 12.51
N THR A 91 -2.02 9.77 11.95
CA THR A 91 -2.32 9.56 10.53
C THR A 91 -2.40 10.85 9.77
N GLY A 92 -2.60 11.98 10.46
CA GLY A 92 -2.66 13.31 9.89
C GLY A 92 -1.45 13.66 9.01
N ASP A 93 -0.26 13.18 9.40
CA ASP A 93 1.02 13.37 8.72
C ASP A 93 1.39 12.19 7.79
N ARG A 94 0.51 11.19 7.69
CA ARG A 94 0.70 10.03 6.81
C ARG A 94 -0.64 9.47 6.30
N PRO A 95 -1.39 10.25 5.49
CA PRO A 95 -2.64 9.78 4.90
C PRO A 95 -2.43 8.46 4.15
N GLN A 96 -3.45 7.61 4.17
CA GLN A 96 -3.44 6.37 3.41
C GLN A 96 -3.84 6.66 1.96
N HIS A 97 -3.07 6.14 1.01
CA HIS A 97 -3.33 6.29 -0.41
C HIS A 97 -3.22 4.95 -1.14
N LEU A 98 -3.80 4.94 -2.34
CA LEU A 98 -3.80 3.78 -3.20
C LEU A 98 -2.62 3.81 -4.17
N PHE A 99 -2.09 2.63 -4.44
CA PHE A 99 -0.99 2.39 -5.35
C PHE A 99 -1.33 1.23 -6.28
N THR A 100 -0.72 1.20 -7.45
CA THR A 100 -0.72 0.03 -8.33
C THR A 100 0.69 -0.41 -8.64
N VAL A 101 0.88 -1.72 -8.86
CA VAL A 101 2.17 -2.31 -9.21
C VAL A 101 1.96 -3.47 -10.18
N ALA A 102 2.92 -3.70 -11.08
CA ALA A 102 2.94 -4.87 -11.94
C ALA A 102 3.15 -6.14 -11.10
N ALA A 103 2.38 -7.19 -11.39
CA ALA A 103 2.37 -8.39 -10.56
C ALA A 103 3.59 -9.31 -10.76
N ASP A 104 4.43 -9.00 -11.75
CA ASP A 104 5.70 -9.67 -12.02
C ASP A 104 6.91 -8.93 -11.42
N GLY A 105 6.70 -7.77 -10.79
CA GLY A 105 7.77 -6.95 -10.21
C GLY A 105 8.59 -6.17 -11.24
N SER A 106 8.13 -6.06 -12.48
CA SER A 106 8.82 -5.32 -13.55
C SER A 106 8.78 -3.80 -13.39
N GLU A 107 7.84 -3.29 -12.58
CA GLU A 107 7.62 -1.86 -12.37
C GLU A 107 7.59 -1.54 -10.87
N GLU A 108 8.14 -0.38 -10.51
CA GLU A 108 7.98 0.20 -9.18
C GLU A 108 6.51 0.58 -8.91
N PRO A 109 6.03 0.52 -7.66
CA PRO A 109 4.68 0.93 -7.34
C PRO A 109 4.39 2.40 -7.65
N LYS A 110 3.27 2.64 -8.33
CA LYS A 110 2.78 3.96 -8.72
C LYS A 110 1.61 4.39 -7.84
N GLN A 111 1.72 5.56 -7.22
CA GLN A 111 0.62 6.18 -6.46
C GLN A 111 -0.52 6.62 -7.39
N LEU A 112 -1.76 6.40 -6.96
CA LEU A 112 -2.98 6.74 -7.70
C LEU A 112 -3.75 7.89 -7.07
N THR A 113 -3.83 7.93 -5.74
CA THR A 113 -4.60 8.94 -5.00
C THR A 113 -3.68 9.86 -4.20
N HIS A 114 -4.12 11.09 -3.94
CA HIS A 114 -3.32 12.16 -3.36
C HIS A 114 -4.20 13.08 -2.51
N GLY A 115 -3.59 13.89 -1.65
CA GLY A 115 -4.29 14.88 -0.82
C GLY A 115 -4.31 14.48 0.65
N ASP A 116 -5.26 15.01 1.41
CA ASP A 116 -5.40 14.80 2.86
C ASP A 116 -6.48 13.76 3.24
N PHE A 117 -6.80 12.88 2.28
CA PHE A 117 -7.82 11.83 2.40
C PHE A 117 -7.24 10.50 2.89
N GLU A 118 -8.10 9.63 3.41
CA GLU A 118 -7.74 8.25 3.79
C GLU A 118 -8.38 7.30 2.78
N ASP A 119 -7.67 6.98 1.71
CA ASP A 119 -8.19 6.14 0.64
C ASP A 119 -7.87 4.67 0.93
N GLY A 120 -8.87 3.82 0.89
CA GLY A 120 -8.72 2.40 1.17
C GLY A 120 -9.73 1.51 0.45
N PHE A 121 -9.65 0.23 0.80
CA PHE A 121 -10.51 -0.85 0.31
C PHE A 121 -10.70 -0.84 -1.22
N PRO A 122 -9.60 -0.78 -2.00
CA PRO A 122 -9.71 -0.67 -3.44
C PRO A 122 -10.29 -1.95 -4.07
N CYS A 123 -11.10 -1.79 -5.10
CA CYS A 123 -11.51 -2.89 -5.97
C CYS A 123 -11.48 -2.48 -7.44
N TRP A 124 -11.06 -3.40 -8.30
CA TRP A 124 -11.03 -3.18 -9.74
C TRP A 124 -12.44 -3.32 -10.34
N SER A 125 -12.74 -2.50 -11.34
CA SER A 125 -13.87 -2.76 -12.23
C SER A 125 -13.66 -4.08 -12.99
N PRO A 126 -14.74 -4.77 -13.41
CA PRO A 126 -14.62 -6.05 -14.13
C PRO A 126 -13.78 -5.99 -15.41
N ASP A 127 -13.73 -4.81 -16.06
CA ASP A 127 -12.92 -4.58 -17.27
C ASP A 127 -11.47 -4.13 -16.96
N GLY A 128 -11.10 -4.00 -15.68
CA GLY A 128 -9.76 -3.62 -15.23
C GLY A 128 -9.39 -2.16 -15.50
N ARG A 129 -10.32 -1.30 -15.95
CA ARG A 129 -9.99 0.09 -16.34
C ARG A 129 -10.14 1.11 -15.23
N ARG A 130 -10.87 0.77 -14.16
CA ARG A 130 -11.18 1.68 -13.05
C ARG A 130 -10.99 0.98 -11.73
N ILE A 131 -10.78 1.78 -10.69
CA ILE A 131 -10.71 1.34 -9.31
C ILE A 131 -11.76 2.14 -8.53
N ALA A 132 -12.64 1.45 -7.82
CA ALA A 132 -13.49 2.05 -6.81
C ALA A 132 -12.81 1.91 -5.43
N PHE A 133 -13.01 2.89 -4.56
CA PHE A 133 -12.39 2.95 -3.24
C PHE A 133 -13.23 3.81 -2.29
N THR A 134 -12.91 3.75 -1.00
CA THR A 134 -13.61 4.46 0.08
C THR A 134 -12.65 5.05 1.09
#